data_AF-A0AA43CMR5-F1
#
_entry.id   AF-A0AA43CMR5-F1
#
_cell.length_a   1.000
_cell.length_b   1.000
_cell.length_c   1.000
_cell.angle_alpha   90.00
_cell.angle_beta   90.00
_cell.angle_gamma   90.00
#
_symmetry.space_group_name_H-M   'P 1'
#
loop_
_entity.id
_entity.type
_entity.pdbx_description
1 polymer ?
#
loop_
_entity_poly.entity_id
_entity_poly.type
_entity_poly.pdbx_seq_one_letter_code
_entity_poly.pdbx_strand_id
1 'polypeptide(L)' 'MSEQDTADPMSCPRCRTSLEYVGTKKFHEGTNWGFFGEIGELFVKKQHFDVYVCSRCGRVELFVDGIGEEFRPH' A
#
# COMPACT_ATOMS: atom_id res chain seq x y z
N MET A 1 12.40 -3.82 27.05
CA MET A 1 11.06 -3.24 26.88
C MET A 1 10.92 -2.93 25.41
N SER A 2 10.19 -3.76 24.67
CA SER A 2 9.81 -3.45 23.30
C SER A 2 8.36 -3.88 23.19
N GLU A 3 7.44 -2.98 23.53
CA GLU A 3 6.06 -3.10 23.06
C GLU A 3 6.12 -3.05 21.54
N GLN A 4 6.13 -4.23 20.91
CA GLN A 4 5.65 -4.36 19.55
C GLN A 4 4.15 -4.16 19.66
N ASP A 5 3.68 -2.94 19.40
CA ASP A 5 2.28 -2.64 19.22
C ASP A 5 1.79 -3.47 18.03
N THR A 6 1.24 -4.66 18.30
CA THR A 6 0.65 -5.55 17.30
C THR A 6 -0.70 -4.98 16.87
N ALA A 7 -0.70 -3.75 16.36
CA ALA A 7 -1.86 -3.16 15.73
C ALA A 7 -2.14 -3.98 14.47
N ASP A 8 -3.30 -4.65 14.45
CA ASP A 8 -3.78 -5.39 13.29
C ASP A 8 -3.80 -4.45 12.06
N PRO A 9 -2.98 -4.71 11.03
CA PRO A 9 -2.90 -3.85 9.85
C PRO A 9 -4.24 -3.78 9.09
N MET A 10 -5.13 -4.74 9.31
CA MET A 10 -6.47 -4.74 8.70
C MET A 10 -7.51 -3.99 9.52
N SER A 11 -7.12 -3.42 10.68
CA SER A 11 -8.01 -2.64 11.54
C SER A 11 -7.74 -1.15 11.40
N CYS A 12 -8.75 -0.39 10.99
CA CYS A 12 -8.65 1.06 10.89
C CYS A 12 -8.32 1.65 12.28
N PRO A 13 -7.17 2.32 12.49
CA PRO A 13 -6.79 2.82 13.81
C PRO A 13 -7.70 3.93 14.34
N ARG A 14 -8.48 4.57 13.46
CA ARG A 14 -9.46 5.61 13.84
C ARG A 14 -10.82 5.02 14.24
N CYS A 15 -11.30 4.01 13.52
CA CYS A 15 -12.66 3.49 13.69
C CYS A 15 -12.70 2.12 14.37
N ARG A 16 -11.56 1.44 14.49
CA ARG A 16 -11.41 0.05 14.94
C ARG A 16 -12.34 -0.91 14.19
N THR A 17 -12.42 -0.73 12.86
CA THR A 17 -13.24 -1.54 11.96
C THR A 17 -12.36 -2.10 10.85
N SER A 18 -12.74 -3.25 10.30
CA SER A 18 -11.98 -3.91 9.23
C SER A 18 -11.92 -3.03 7.98
N LEU A 19 -10.77 -3.03 7.31
CA LEU A 19 -10.62 -2.37 6.03
C LEU A 19 -11.17 -3.27 4.90
N GLU A 20 -11.77 -2.65 3.89
CA GLU A 20 -12.34 -3.34 2.74
C GLU A 20 -11.37 -3.27 1.55
N TYR A 21 -11.09 -4.42 0.93
CA TYR A 21 -10.31 -4.45 -0.30
C TYR A 21 -11.07 -3.80 -1.45
N VAL A 22 -10.47 -2.78 -2.09
CA VAL A 22 -11.11 -2.07 -3.22
C VAL A 22 -10.40 -2.32 -4.56
N GLY A 23 -9.29 -3.05 -4.56
CA GLY A 23 -8.55 -3.42 -5.76
C GLY A 23 -7.07 -3.03 -5.71
N THR A 24 -6.34 -3.39 -6.77
CA THR A 24 -4.93 -3.08 -6.93
C THR A 24 -4.74 -1.83 -7.80
N LYS A 25 -3.87 -0.90 -7.38
CA LYS A 25 -3.49 0.29 -8.16
C LYS A 25 -2.04 0.25 -8.57
N LYS A 26 -1.78 0.62 -9.83
CA LYS A 26 -0.44 0.75 -10.38
C LYS A 26 0.00 2.20 -10.27
N PHE A 27 1.10 2.45 -9.59
CA PHE A 27 1.70 3.78 -9.54
C PHE A 27 2.82 3.86 -10.56
N HIS A 28 2.78 4.93 -11.36
CA HIS A 28 3.85 5.30 -12.27
C HIS A 28 4.55 6.49 -11.62
N GLU A 29 5.67 6.26 -10.94
CA GLU A 29 6.53 7.36 -10.53
C GLU A 29 7.05 8.04 -11.82
N GLY A 30 6.72 9.31 -11.96
CA GLY A 30 6.84 10.04 -13.21
C GLY A 30 8.28 10.11 -13.75
N THR A 31 8.37 10.16 -15.07
CA THR A 31 9.55 10.41 -15.91
C THR A 31 10.33 11.66 -15.45
N ASN A 32 11.26 11.52 -14.50
CA ASN A 32 12.27 12.53 -14.20
C ASN A 32 13.56 12.23 -14.98
N TRP A 33 13.54 12.54 -16.28
CA TRP A 33 14.70 12.51 -17.19
C TRP A 33 15.49 13.83 -17.18
N GLY A 34 15.75 14.37 -16.00
CA GLY A 34 16.61 15.53 -15.84
C GLY A 34 17.96 15.13 -15.28
N PHE A 35 18.92 14.79 -16.15
CA PHE A 35 20.37 14.87 -15.92
C PHE A 35 21.20 13.62 -15.54
N PHE A 36 20.65 12.48 -15.07
CA PHE A 36 21.48 11.27 -14.76
C PHE A 36 20.91 9.95 -15.32
N GLY A 37 20.74 9.91 -16.64
CA GLY A 37 20.05 8.86 -17.39
C GLY A 37 20.83 7.56 -17.65
N GLU A 38 21.35 6.88 -16.62
CA GLU A 38 21.75 5.46 -16.80
C GLU A 38 21.76 4.60 -15.51
N ILE A 39 21.63 5.20 -14.31
CA ILE A 39 21.57 4.46 -13.02
C ILE A 39 20.13 4.45 -12.43
N GLY A 40 19.23 5.29 -12.94
CA GLY A 40 17.85 5.44 -12.46
C GLY A 40 16.79 4.55 -13.12
N GLU A 41 17.13 3.82 -14.18
CA GLU A 41 16.13 3.07 -14.97
C GLU A 41 15.77 1.69 -14.41
N LEU A 42 16.63 1.06 -13.58
CA LEU A 42 16.34 -0.24 -12.98
C LEU A 42 15.32 -0.17 -11.82
N PHE A 43 14.95 1.03 -11.36
CA PHE A 43 14.08 1.26 -10.21
C PHE A 43 12.79 2.00 -10.56
N VAL A 44 12.44 2.10 -11.85
CA VAL A 44 11.04 2.31 -12.28
C VAL A 44 10.26 1.00 -12.09
N LYS A 45 10.34 0.43 -10.88
CA LYS A 45 9.53 -0.72 -10.50
C LYS A 45 8.09 -0.25 -10.54
N LYS A 46 7.29 -0.82 -11.45
CA LYS A 46 5.83 -0.71 -11.45
C LYS A 46 5.35 -1.27 -10.11
N GLN A 47 5.32 -0.46 -9.07
CA GLN A 47 4.83 -0.88 -7.77
C GLN A 47 3.31 -0.95 -7.87
N HIS A 48 2.79 -2.16 -7.78
CA HIS A 48 1.37 -2.38 -7.59
C HIS A 48 1.11 -2.35 -6.09
N PHE A 49 -0.01 -1.74 -5.71
CA PHE A 49 -0.43 -1.68 -4.34
C PHE A 49 -1.85 -2.17 -4.23
N ASP A 50 -2.08 -3.08 -3.30
CA ASP A 50 -3.43 -3.41 -2.89
C ASP A 50 -3.98 -2.30 -2.01
N VAL A 51 -5.17 -1.84 -2.37
CA VAL A 51 -5.81 -0.70 -1.74
C VAL A 51 -6.92 -1.22 -0.85
N TYR A 52 -6.85 -0.82 0.41
CA TYR A 52 -7.85 -1.12 1.42
C TYR A 52 -8.42 0.16 2.00
N VAL A 53 -9.73 0.20 2.20
CA VAL A 53 -10.43 1.42 2.60
C VAL A 53 -11.33 1.16 3.80
N CYS A 54 -11.27 2.06 4.77
CA CYS A 54 -12.25 2.11 5.85
C CYS A 54 -13.54 2.76 5.34
N SER A 55 -14.63 1.99 5.24
CA SER A 55 -15.94 2.48 4.79
C SER A 55 -16.58 3.52 5.72
N ARG A 56 -16.04 3.70 6.94
CA ARG A 56 -16.55 4.68 7.92
C ARG A 56 -15.91 6.07 7.82
N CYS A 57 -14.60 6.14 7.57
CA CYS A 57 -13.87 7.42 7.61
C CYS A 57 -13.02 7.70 6.37
N GLY A 58 -13.02 6.81 5.38
CA GLY A 58 -12.28 6.98 4.13
C GLY A 58 -10.76 6.86 4.27
N ARG A 59 -10.25 6.37 5.41
CA ARG A 59 -8.82 6.03 5.52
C ARG A 59 -8.48 5.00 4.46
N VAL A 60 -7.39 5.26 3.73
CA VAL A 60 -6.83 4.35 2.74
C VAL A 60 -5.51 3.80 3.28
N GLU A 61 -5.34 2.48 3.17
CA GLU A 61 -4.07 1.81 3.42
C GLU A 61 -3.62 1.12 2.13
N LEU A 62 -2.34 1.26 1.84
CA LEU A 62 -1.69 0.74 0.64
C LEU A 62 -0.69 -0.32 1.06
N PHE A 63 -0.85 -1.52 0.54
CA PHE A 63 0.05 -2.64 0.81
C PHE A 63 0.84 -2.95 -0.45
N VAL A 64 2.15 -3.15 -0.28
CA VAL A 64 3.03 -3.55 -1.39
C VAL A 64 2.72 -4.98 -1.84
N ASP A 65 3.14 -5.29 -3.07
CA ASP A 65 3.08 -6.62 -3.66
C ASP A 65 3.62 -7.71 -2.71
N GLY A 66 2.93 -8.84 -2.67
CA GLY A 66 3.24 -9.99 -1.82
C GLY A 66 2.78 -9.88 -0.37
N ILE A 67 2.51 -8.67 0.15
CA ILE A 67 1.98 -8.49 1.51
C ILE A 67 0.47 -8.28 1.48
N GLY A 68 0.00 -7.34 0.64
CA GLY A 68 -1.44 -7.04 0.55
C GLY A 68 -2.28 -8.23 0.10
N GLU A 69 -1.69 -9.12 -0.69
CA GLU A 69 -2.38 -10.27 -1.27
C GLU A 69 -2.87 -11.26 -0.21
N GLU A 70 -2.17 -11.33 0.94
CA GLU A 70 -2.54 -12.17 2.09
C GLU A 70 -3.90 -11.77 2.68
N PHE A 71 -4.33 -10.53 2.48
CA PHE A 71 -5.56 -9.98 3.04
C PHE A 71 -6.69 -9.88 2.01
N ARG A 72 -6.52 -10.41 0.79
CA ARG A 72 -7.57 -10.35 -0.25
C ARG A 72 -8.70 -11.32 0.12
N PRO A 73 -9.98 -10.94 -0.10
CA PRO A 73 -11.10 -11.86 0.06
C PRO A 73 -11.01 -13.00 -0.97
N HIS A 74 -11.28 -14.24 -0.53
CA HIS A 74 -11.34 -15.45 -1.36
C HIS A 74 -12.74 -15.73 -1.89
#